data_AF-A0A954JD14-F1
#
_entry.id   AF-A0A954JD14-F1
#
_cell.length_a   1.000
_cell.length_b   1.000
_cell.length_c   1.000
_cell.angle_alpha   90.00
_cell.angle_beta   90.00
_cell.angle_gamma   90.00
#
_symmetry.space_group_name_H-M   'P 1'
#
loop_
_entity.id
_entity.type
_entity.pdbx_description
1 polymer ?
#
loop_
_entity_poly.entity_id
_entity_poly.type
_entity_poly.pdbx_seq_one_letter_code
_entity_poly.pdbx_strand_id
1 'polypeptide(L)'
;MKQREAIREIRHLVEMAHQQIQALYQTSPWNETFFQAGIVDGRDIVIDYLSHNEFGLAVEHLLYMIHESDISLELQLITRLHMIAECYHVSNPYI
;
A
#
# COMPACT_ATOMS: atom_id res chain seq x y z
N MET A 1 16.71 -3.80 9.43
CA MET A 1 16.39 -3.70 7.99
C MET A 1 17.04 -2.44 7.40
N LYS A 2 17.59 -2.48 6.18
CA LYS A 2 18.17 -1.28 5.54
C LYS A 2 17.06 -0.49 4.82
N GLN A 3 17.07 0.83 4.89
CA GLN A 3 16.00 1.66 4.29
C GLN A 3 15.84 1.46 2.78
N ARG A 4 16.93 1.19 2.05
CA ARG A 4 16.86 0.87 0.62
C ARG A 4 16.11 -0.44 0.34
N GLU A 5 16.23 -1.41 1.24
CA GLU A 5 15.53 -2.70 1.14
C GLU A 5 14.03 -2.49 1.42
N ALA A 6 13.70 -1.73 2.47
CA ALA A 6 12.32 -1.36 2.77
C ALA A 6 11.67 -0.59 1.61
N ILE A 7 12.34 0.40 1.02
CA ILE A 7 11.83 1.13 -0.15
C ILE A 7 11.57 0.19 -1.34
N ARG A 8 12.48 -0.75 -1.60
CA ARG A 8 12.29 -1.74 -2.68
C ARG A 8 11.06 -2.61 -2.42
N GLU A 9 10.84 -2.96 -1.16
CA GLU A 9 9.70 -3.76 -0.74
C GLU A 9 8.39 -2.99 -0.84
N ILE A 10 8.32 -1.74 -0.37
CA ILE A 10 7.15 -0.87 -0.55
C ILE A 10 6.82 -0.70 -2.04
N ARG A 11 7.83 -0.48 -2.89
CA ARG A 11 7.63 -0.42 -4.35
C ARG A 11 7.09 -1.71 -4.94
N HIS A 12 7.49 -2.86 -4.41
CA HIS A 12 6.96 -4.13 -4.88
C HIS A 12 5.51 -4.33 -4.45
N LEU A 13 5.21 -4.07 -3.18
CA LEU A 13 3.88 -4.25 -2.60
C LEU A 13 2.84 -3.31 -3.22
N VAL A 14 3.20 -2.04 -3.49
CA VAL A 14 2.26 -1.10 -4.11
C VAL A 14 1.88 -1.52 -5.54
N GLU A 15 2.82 -2.09 -6.29
CA GLU A 15 2.53 -2.60 -7.63
C GLU A 15 1.60 -3.83 -7.57
N MET A 16 1.80 -4.71 -6.59
CA MET A 16 0.89 -5.84 -6.37
C MET A 16 -0.51 -5.37 -5.96
N ALA A 17 -0.60 -4.40 -5.05
CA ALA A 17 -1.87 -3.82 -4.64
C ALA A 17 -2.58 -3.18 -5.85
N HIS A 18 -1.87 -2.40 -6.66
CA HIS A 18 -2.41 -1.81 -7.87
C HIS A 18 -2.93 -2.84 -8.88
N GLN A 19 -2.19 -3.92 -9.11
CA GLN A 19 -2.64 -5.00 -9.99
C GLN A 19 -3.94 -5.64 -9.49
N GLN A 20 -4.09 -5.83 -8.19
CA GLN A 20 -5.33 -6.36 -7.62
C GLN A 20 -6.49 -5.38 -7.71
N ILE A 21 -6.25 -4.09 -7.48
CA ILE A 21 -7.26 -3.03 -7.66
C ILE A 21 -7.74 -3.02 -9.13
N GLN A 22 -6.84 -3.16 -10.10
CA GLN A 22 -7.21 -3.27 -11.52
C GLN A 22 -8.03 -4.53 -11.82
N ALA A 23 -7.64 -5.67 -11.26
CA ALA A 23 -8.38 -6.93 -11.42
C ALA A 23 -9.79 -6.85 -10.79
N LEU A 24 -9.90 -6.21 -9.62
CA LEU A 24 -11.18 -5.92 -8.97
C LEU A 24 -12.04 -5.03 -9.88
N TYR A 25 -11.46 -4.01 -10.51
CA TYR A 25 -12.21 -3.13 -11.40
C TYR A 25 -12.79 -3.86 -12.60
N GLN A 26 -12.02 -4.80 -13.17
CA GLN A 26 -12.48 -5.62 -14.30
C GLN A 26 -13.66 -6.54 -13.93
N THR A 27 -13.76 -6.95 -12.68
CA THR A 27 -14.76 -7.92 -12.22
C THR A 27 -15.95 -7.27 -11.52
N SER A 28 -15.74 -6.14 -10.84
CA SER A 28 -16.76 -5.38 -10.12
C SER A 28 -16.50 -3.88 -10.19
N PRO A 29 -16.78 -3.23 -11.35
CA PRO A 29 -16.47 -1.80 -11.57
C PRO A 29 -17.16 -0.83 -10.59
N TRP A 30 -18.20 -1.28 -9.89
CA TRP A 30 -19.02 -0.49 -8.96
C TRP A 30 -18.69 -0.79 -7.49
N ASN A 31 -17.60 -1.51 -7.21
CA ASN A 31 -17.15 -1.80 -5.86
C ASN A 31 -16.83 -0.49 -5.10
N GLU A 32 -17.13 -0.47 -3.80
CA GLU A 32 -16.95 0.71 -2.94
C GLU A 32 -15.49 1.19 -2.83
N THR A 33 -14.52 0.28 -3.04
CA THR A 33 -13.09 0.59 -3.18
C THR A 33 -12.84 1.76 -4.14
N PHE A 34 -13.59 1.83 -5.25
CA PHE A 34 -13.39 2.83 -6.30
C PHE A 34 -14.01 4.19 -6.00
N PHE A 35 -14.77 4.34 -4.90
CA PHE A 35 -15.26 5.64 -4.44
C PHE A 35 -14.21 6.42 -3.65
N GLN A 36 -13.07 5.79 -3.35
CA GLN A 36 -11.98 6.41 -2.60
C GLN A 36 -10.82 6.74 -3.56
N ALA A 37 -10.65 8.02 -3.89
CA ALA A 37 -9.60 8.49 -4.79
C ALA A 37 -8.18 8.07 -4.32
N GLY A 38 -7.98 8.04 -3.00
CA GLY A 38 -6.72 7.57 -2.40
C GLY A 38 -6.40 6.11 -2.69
N ILE A 39 -7.39 5.27 -3.00
CA ILE A 39 -7.13 3.87 -3.38
C ILE A 39 -6.93 3.76 -4.89
N VAL A 40 -7.74 4.48 -5.68
CA VAL A 40 -7.66 4.48 -7.15
C VAL A 40 -6.30 4.99 -7.64
N ASP A 41 -5.88 6.15 -7.12
CA ASP A 41 -4.61 6.79 -7.47
C ASP A 41 -3.47 6.39 -6.51
N GLY A 42 -3.74 5.46 -5.59
CA GLY A 42 -2.88 5.17 -4.44
C GLY A 42 -1.46 4.74 -4.81
N ARG A 43 -1.31 4.06 -5.96
CA ARG A 43 0.02 3.73 -6.49
C ARG A 43 0.86 4.98 -6.72
N ASP A 44 0.33 5.93 -7.47
CA ASP A 44 1.06 7.12 -7.87
C ASP A 44 1.34 8.00 -6.64
N ILE A 45 0.40 8.05 -5.68
CA ILE A 45 0.58 8.70 -4.38
C ILE A 45 1.76 8.10 -3.60
N VAL A 46 1.83 6.78 -3.45
CA VAL A 46 2.95 6.11 -2.75
C VAL A 46 4.28 6.38 -3.47
N ILE A 47 4.30 6.31 -4.80
CA ILE A 47 5.52 6.57 -5.58
C ILE A 47 5.99 8.02 -5.41
N ASP A 48 5.05 8.98 -5.37
CA ASP A 48 5.35 10.38 -5.15
C ASP A 48 5.97 10.61 -3.77
N TYR A 49 5.37 10.08 -2.70
CA TYR A 49 5.94 10.13 -1.35
C TYR A 49 7.36 9.53 -1.29
N LEU A 50 7.58 8.38 -1.94
CA LEU A 50 8.92 7.78 -2.01
C LEU A 50 9.92 8.66 -2.78
N SER A 51 9.46 9.43 -3.77
CA SER A 51 10.32 10.35 -4.54
C SER A 51 10.70 11.60 -3.75
N HIS A 52 9.84 12.02 -2.82
CA HIS A 52 10.05 13.17 -1.93
C HIS A 52 10.72 12.81 -0.58
N ASN A 53 11.22 11.57 -0.43
CA ASN A 53 11.79 11.03 0.82
C ASN A 53 10.79 10.96 2.00
N GLU A 54 9.50 10.95 1.70
CA GLU A 54 8.40 10.85 2.67
C GLU A 54 8.05 9.38 2.93
N PHE A 55 9.04 8.60 3.37
CA PHE A 55 8.90 7.15 3.53
C PHE A 55 7.76 6.76 4.48
N GLY A 56 7.56 7.49 5.57
CA GLY A 56 6.47 7.21 6.51
C GLY A 56 5.09 7.31 5.85
N LEU A 57 4.85 8.40 5.11
CA LEU A 57 3.59 8.60 4.38
C LEU A 57 3.37 7.53 3.31
N ALA A 58 4.43 7.10 2.62
CA ALA A 58 4.35 5.99 1.67
C ALA A 58 3.88 4.68 2.32
N VAL A 59 4.37 4.38 3.52
CA VAL A 59 3.98 3.18 4.28
C VAL A 59 2.54 3.30 4.80
N GLU A 60 2.17 4.45 5.38
CA GLU A 60 0.81 4.71 5.87
C GLU A 60 -0.22 4.59 4.75
N HIS A 61 0.09 5.17 3.59
CA HIS A 61 -0.81 5.13 2.46
C HIS A 61 -0.96 3.72 1.88
N LEU A 62 0.11 2.94 1.82
CA LEU A 62 0.03 1.54 1.37
C LEU A 62 -0.76 0.67 2.36
N LEU A 63 -0.61 0.89 3.67
CA LEU A 63 -1.44 0.23 4.69
C LEU A 63 -2.92 0.55 4.48
N TYR A 64 -3.25 1.83 4.29
CA TYR A 64 -4.58 2.30 3.95
C TYR A 64 -5.13 1.61 2.70
N MET A 65 -4.36 1.58 1.60
CA MET A 65 -4.78 0.91 0.36
C MET A 65 -5.12 -0.57 0.58
N ILE A 66 -4.34 -1.28 1.39
CA ILE A 66 -4.52 -2.72 1.59
C ILE A 66 -5.69 -3.02 2.53
N HIS A 67 -5.87 -2.25 3.58
CA HIS A 67 -6.88 -2.52 4.62
C HIS A 67 -8.25 -1.91 4.34
N GLU A 68 -8.32 -0.81 3.57
CA GLU A 68 -9.59 -0.14 3.24
C GLU A 68 -10.10 -0.48 1.83
N SER A 69 -9.52 -1.51 1.18
CA SER A 69 -9.99 -2.02 -0.10
C SER A 69 -10.35 -3.49 -0.04
N ASP A 70 -11.10 -3.95 -1.04
CA ASP A 70 -11.49 -5.35 -1.19
C ASP A 70 -10.43 -6.22 -1.90
N ILE A 71 -9.16 -5.80 -1.90
CA ILE A 71 -8.07 -6.61 -2.45
C ILE A 71 -7.55 -7.64 -1.45
N SER A 72 -6.91 -8.70 -1.93
CA SER A 72 -6.41 -9.78 -1.08
C SER A 72 -4.95 -10.12 -1.38
N LEU A 73 -4.03 -9.59 -0.57
CA LEU A 73 -2.61 -9.95 -0.65
C LEU A 73 -2.29 -11.13 0.27
N GLU A 74 -1.20 -11.84 -0.04
CA GLU A 74 -0.70 -12.91 0.82
C GLU A 74 -0.38 -12.37 2.22
N LEU A 75 -0.84 -13.08 3.27
CA LEU A 75 -0.66 -12.66 4.66
C LEU A 75 0.81 -12.36 5.00
N GLN A 76 1.75 -13.12 4.46
CA GLN A 76 3.18 -12.89 4.69
C GLN A 76 3.65 -11.51 4.20
N LEU A 77 3.10 -11.01 3.09
CA LEU A 77 3.41 -9.71 2.53
C LEU A 77 2.82 -8.58 3.38
N ILE A 78 1.57 -8.76 3.83
CA ILE A 78 0.89 -7.83 4.73
C ILE A 78 1.66 -7.74 6.05
N THR A 79 2.00 -8.88 6.66
CA THR A 79 2.82 -8.93 7.88
C THR A 79 4.16 -8.21 7.70
N ARG A 80 4.82 -8.36 6.55
CA ARG A 80 6.06 -7.63 6.26
C ARG A 80 5.85 -6.13 6.21
N LEU A 81 4.75 -5.64 5.63
CA LEU A 81 4.40 -4.22 5.65
C LEU A 81 4.21 -3.69 7.09
N HIS A 82 3.51 -4.44 7.95
CA HIS A 82 3.37 -4.06 9.36
C HIS A 82 4.72 -4.01 10.09
N MET A 83 5.60 -4.99 9.85
CA MET A 83 6.97 -4.98 10.40
C MET A 83 7.79 -3.79 9.90
N ILE A 84 7.61 -3.39 8.64
CA ILE A 84 8.24 -2.18 8.09
C ILE A 84 7.75 -0.95 8.86
N ALA A 85 6.43 -0.80 9.06
CA ALA A 85 5.88 0.32 9.82
C ALA A 85 6.46 0.38 11.24
N GLU A 86 6.53 -0.76 11.94
CA GLU A 86 7.11 -0.86 13.28
C GLU A 86 8.60 -0.47 13.31
N CYS A 87 9.41 -1.01 12.39
CA CYS A 87 10.85 -0.74 12.31
C CYS A 87 11.18 0.75 12.09
N TYR A 88 10.27 1.50 11.46
CA TYR A 88 10.45 2.90 11.13
C TYR A 88 9.60 3.85 11.99
N HIS A 89 8.93 3.34 13.04
CA HIS A 89 8.04 4.11 13.92
C HIS A 89 6.95 4.88 13.16
N VAL A 90 6.43 4.27 12.10
CA VAL A 90 5.33 4.80 11.30
C VAL A 90 4.01 4.46 11.98
N SER A 91 3.04 5.38 11.94
CA SER A 91 1.71 5.15 12.50
C SER A 91 1.05 3.97 11.79
N ASN A 92 0.44 3.05 12.55
CA ASN A 92 -0.23 1.89 11.99
C ASN A 92 -1.52 1.59 12.77
N PRO A 93 -2.70 2.03 12.27
CA PRO A 93 -3.97 1.83 12.96
C PRO A 93 -4.56 0.43 12.79
N TYR A 94 -3.88 -0.45 12.04
CA TYR A 94 -4.38 -1.75 11.61
C TYR A 94 -3.79 -2.93 12.42
N ILE A 95 -3.17 -2.64 13.57
CA ILE A 95 -2.58 -3.61 14.52
C ILE A 95 -2.88 -3.22 15.96
#